data_AF-A0A4D4LE90-F1
#
_entry.id   AF-A0A4D4LE90-F1
#
_cell.length_a   1.000
_cell.length_b   1.000
_cell.length_c   1.000
_cell.angle_alpha   90.00
_cell.angle_beta   90.00
_cell.angle_gamma   90.00
#
_symmetry.space_group_name_H-M   'P 1'
#
loop_
_entity.id
_entity.type
_entity.pdbx_description
1 polymer ?
#
loop_
_entity_poly.entity_id
_entity_poly.type
_entity_poly.pdbx_seq_one_letter_code
_entity_poly.pdbx_strand_id
1 'polypeptide(L)'
;MVIVREAHGLSEPSGPAGRPLSWSRTVAREAVHRVSVAEVLLTDVRNHGDNRFEAAAQWPRSHPTFPHGGDGRHHPLMIAETLRELGIYIPTRYYAVPAGAHFLIRDISYRLDPETEPRAPYGASDITCRAAVTDIRTSPCGRFVSGMRLDVVLSAGGKLFAWAGGTARFLDGTTYAETRAAAHGHTARRRLRAAVRPSPAQLAVPAARDVLVVRDGEWSTSTPPTPAIRSSSTTGATMCRAWCCWRAPGRRRRWPPVGR
;
A
#
# COMPACT_ATOMS: atom_id res chain seq x y z
N MET A 1 20.62 -4.09 -2.43
CA MET A 1 20.09 -3.99 -3.81
C MET A 1 18.68 -4.58 -3.82
N VAL A 2 17.67 -3.81 -3.40
CA VAL A 2 16.28 -4.19 -3.68
C VAL A 2 16.02 -3.66 -5.08
N ILE A 3 16.17 -4.55 -6.04
CA ILE A 3 15.65 -4.31 -7.38
C ILE A 3 14.15 -4.12 -7.13
N VAL A 4 13.59 -2.91 -7.31
CA VAL A 4 12.24 -2.86 -7.88
C VAL A 4 12.46 -3.59 -9.16
N ARG A 5 12.24 -4.92 -9.18
CA ARG A 5 12.40 -5.70 -10.40
C ARG A 5 11.67 -4.87 -11.41
N GLU A 6 12.37 -4.41 -12.44
CA GLU A 6 11.67 -3.97 -13.62
C GLU A 6 10.62 -5.02 -13.82
N ALA A 7 9.36 -4.60 -13.85
CA ALA A 7 8.25 -5.51 -14.04
C ALA A 7 8.29 -6.02 -15.49
N HIS A 8 9.44 -6.54 -15.91
CA HIS A 8 9.68 -7.33 -17.09
C HIS A 8 8.69 -8.47 -17.00
N GLY A 9 7.62 -8.33 -17.77
CA GLY A 9 6.56 -9.32 -17.82
C GLY A 9 5.22 -8.87 -17.26
N LEU A 10 5.01 -7.65 -16.75
CA LEU A 10 3.66 -7.03 -16.70
C LEU A 10 3.27 -6.47 -18.07
N SER A 11 3.41 -7.32 -19.10
CA SER A 11 2.91 -7.08 -20.44
C SER A 11 1.39 -7.03 -20.45
N GLU A 12 0.79 -6.50 -21.52
CA GLU A 12 -0.64 -6.63 -21.80
C GLU A 12 -1.08 -8.10 -21.57
N PRO A 13 -2.17 -8.37 -20.82
CA PRO A 13 -2.66 -9.72 -20.66
C PRO A 13 -3.08 -10.27 -22.03
N SER A 14 -2.38 -11.31 -22.50
CA SER A 14 -2.72 -12.06 -23.71
C SER A 14 -3.80 -13.09 -23.37
N GLY A 15 -5.05 -12.62 -23.23
CA GLY A 15 -6.23 -13.45 -22.98
C GLY A 15 -7.50 -12.79 -23.57
N PRO A 16 -8.63 -13.50 -23.64
CA PRO A 16 -9.87 -12.90 -24.14
C PRO A 16 -10.21 -11.65 -23.32
N ALA A 17 -10.45 -10.53 -24.01
CA ALA A 17 -10.75 -9.25 -23.39
C ALA A 17 -12.06 -9.36 -22.58
N GLY A 18 -11.95 -9.64 -21.28
CA GLY A 18 -13.11 -9.60 -20.41
C GLY A 18 -13.63 -8.17 -20.25
N ARG A 19 -14.77 -8.01 -19.55
CA ARG A 19 -15.45 -6.71 -19.34
C ARG A 19 -14.46 -5.54 -19.09
N PRO A 20 -14.62 -4.38 -19.74
CA PRO A 20 -13.77 -3.22 -19.45
C PRO A 20 -13.78 -2.87 -17.96
N LEU A 21 -12.64 -2.41 -17.44
CA LEU A 21 -12.55 -1.82 -16.10
C LEU A 21 -13.57 -0.68 -15.95
N SER A 22 -14.05 -0.48 -14.73
CA SER A 22 -14.96 0.63 -14.42
C SER A 22 -14.39 1.56 -13.36
N TRP A 23 -14.55 2.87 -13.57
CA TRP A 23 -14.29 3.93 -12.60
C TRP A 23 -15.59 4.49 -11.98
N SER A 24 -16.73 3.89 -12.28
CA SER A 24 -18.05 4.46 -11.95
C SER A 24 -18.47 4.32 -10.48
N ARG A 25 -17.86 3.38 -9.74
CA ARG A 25 -18.21 3.09 -8.34
C ARG A 25 -17.02 2.54 -7.61
N THR A 26 -16.78 3.00 -6.39
CA THR A 26 -15.74 2.42 -5.53
C THR A 26 -16.06 0.96 -5.18
N VAL A 27 -15.03 0.17 -4.91
CA VAL A 27 -15.22 -1.10 -4.21
C VAL A 27 -15.83 -0.86 -2.82
N ALA A 28 -16.35 -1.92 -2.19
CA ALA A 28 -16.86 -1.79 -0.82
C ALA A 28 -15.74 -1.35 0.13
N ARG A 29 -15.98 -0.32 0.94
CA ARG A 29 -14.97 0.24 1.85
C ARG A 29 -14.38 -0.81 2.81
N GLU A 30 -15.18 -1.80 3.20
CA GLU A 30 -14.72 -2.92 4.04
C GLU A 30 -13.68 -3.79 3.33
N ALA A 31 -13.71 -3.89 1.99
CA ALA A 31 -12.77 -4.70 1.21
C ALA A 31 -11.36 -4.10 1.16
N VAL A 32 -11.21 -2.83 1.51
CA VAL A 32 -9.92 -2.11 1.59
C VAL A 32 -9.63 -1.60 3.02
N HIS A 33 -10.40 -2.10 4.00
CA HIS A 33 -10.32 -1.73 5.42
C HIS A 33 -10.50 -0.22 5.69
N ARG A 34 -11.41 0.42 4.95
CA ARG A 34 -11.79 1.83 5.13
C ARG A 34 -13.09 2.01 5.88
N VAL A 35 -13.13 3.05 6.71
CA VAL A 35 -14.35 3.48 7.43
C VAL A 35 -15.15 4.46 6.58
N SER A 36 -14.49 5.37 5.87
CA SER A 36 -15.12 6.34 4.97
C SER A 36 -15.03 5.86 3.52
N VAL A 37 -16.11 6.05 2.75
CA VAL A 37 -16.10 5.80 1.30
C VAL A 37 -15.16 6.77 0.58
N ALA A 38 -15.02 8.01 1.08
CA ALA A 38 -14.15 9.02 0.48
C ALA A 38 -12.64 8.69 0.58
N GLU A 39 -12.28 7.68 1.38
CA GLU A 39 -10.90 7.20 1.50
C GLU A 39 -10.63 5.96 0.63
N VAL A 40 -11.62 5.50 -0.16
CA VAL A 40 -11.47 4.35 -1.06
C VAL A 40 -11.05 4.85 -2.43
N LEU A 41 -9.91 4.38 -2.93
CA LEU A 41 -9.41 4.73 -4.25
C LEU A 41 -9.84 3.71 -5.30
N LEU A 42 -9.86 2.43 -4.93
CA LEU A 42 -10.18 1.34 -5.87
C LEU A 42 -11.64 1.36 -6.31
N THR A 43 -11.88 1.20 -7.61
CA THR A 43 -13.22 1.14 -8.22
C THR A 43 -13.54 -0.23 -8.82
N ASP A 44 -12.54 -0.92 -9.36
CA ASP A 44 -12.71 -2.26 -9.92
C ASP A 44 -11.41 -3.06 -9.79
N VAL A 45 -11.50 -4.38 -9.65
CA VAL A 45 -10.34 -5.28 -9.58
C VAL A 45 -10.70 -6.60 -10.25
N ARG A 46 -9.91 -6.99 -11.25
CA ARG A 46 -10.09 -8.18 -12.08
C ARG A 46 -8.90 -9.12 -11.92
N ASN A 47 -9.18 -10.42 -11.83
CA ASN A 47 -8.18 -11.47 -11.90
C ASN A 47 -8.01 -11.92 -13.35
N HIS A 48 -6.77 -11.96 -13.83
CA HIS A 48 -6.40 -12.41 -15.18
C HIS A 48 -5.78 -13.81 -15.20
N GLY A 49 -5.78 -14.52 -14.07
CA GLY A 49 -5.08 -15.79 -13.91
C GLY A 49 -3.60 -15.58 -13.54
N ASP A 50 -2.89 -16.66 -13.25
CA ASP A 50 -1.43 -16.67 -13.03
C ASP A 50 -0.92 -15.61 -12.04
N ASN A 51 -1.67 -15.36 -10.97
CA ASN A 51 -1.36 -14.35 -9.96
C ASN A 51 -1.25 -12.91 -10.52
N ARG A 52 -1.93 -12.63 -11.64
CA ARG A 52 -1.98 -11.32 -12.31
C ARG A 52 -3.35 -10.70 -12.16
N PHE A 53 -3.34 -9.41 -11.90
CA PHE A 53 -4.55 -8.63 -11.67
C PHE A 53 -4.48 -7.32 -12.44
N GLU A 54 -5.66 -6.80 -12.73
CA GLU A 54 -5.84 -5.48 -13.29
C GLU A 54 -6.89 -4.74 -12.46
N ALA A 55 -6.63 -3.49 -12.11
CA ALA A 55 -7.49 -2.70 -11.26
C ALA A 55 -7.65 -1.28 -11.77
N ALA A 56 -8.82 -0.72 -11.48
CA ALA A 56 -9.12 0.69 -11.67
C ALA A 56 -9.11 1.39 -10.32
N ALA A 57 -8.54 2.60 -10.29
CA ALA A 57 -8.57 3.49 -9.14
C ALA A 57 -8.90 4.92 -9.58
N GLN A 58 -9.66 5.66 -8.77
CA GLN A 58 -9.82 7.10 -8.91
C GLN A 58 -9.02 7.84 -7.85
N TRP A 59 -8.15 8.74 -8.28
CA TRP A 59 -7.44 9.63 -7.38
C TRP A 59 -8.16 10.98 -7.31
N PRO A 60 -8.77 11.34 -6.16
CA PRO A 60 -9.48 12.59 -6.04
C PRO A 60 -8.52 13.79 -6.18
N ARG A 61 -9.05 14.91 -6.70
CA ARG A 61 -8.35 16.20 -6.86
C ARG A 61 -7.99 16.90 -5.55
N SER A 62 -8.48 16.40 -4.43
CA SER A 62 -8.09 16.87 -3.11
C SER A 62 -8.27 15.71 -2.15
N HIS A 63 -7.17 15.17 -1.65
CA HIS A 63 -7.23 14.19 -0.59
C HIS A 63 -6.85 14.87 0.74
N PRO A 64 -7.71 14.84 1.78
CA PRO A 64 -7.46 15.55 3.05
C PRO A 64 -6.11 15.21 3.69
N THR A 65 -5.69 13.95 3.56
CA THR A 65 -4.40 13.46 4.07
C THR A 65 -3.23 13.75 3.12
N PHE A 66 -3.52 13.95 1.83
CA PHE A 66 -2.51 14.05 0.76
C PHE A 66 -2.83 15.25 -0.14
N PRO A 67 -2.61 16.48 0.34
CA PRO A 67 -2.92 17.67 -0.43
C PRO A 67 -2.00 17.78 -1.66
N HIS A 68 -2.54 18.37 -2.72
CA HIS A 68 -1.81 18.64 -3.96
C HIS A 68 -0.75 19.72 -3.76
N GLY A 69 0.32 19.63 -4.55
CA GLY A 69 1.23 20.75 -4.76
C GLY A 69 0.58 21.83 -5.65
N GLY A 70 1.21 23.00 -5.72
CA GLY A 70 0.72 24.12 -6.53
C GLY A 70 0.70 23.88 -8.05
N ASP A 71 1.33 22.80 -8.53
CA ASP A 71 1.46 22.46 -9.96
C ASP A 71 0.39 21.46 -10.48
N GLY A 72 -0.57 21.09 -9.62
CA GLY A 72 -1.68 20.20 -9.97
C GLY A 72 -1.33 18.72 -10.01
N ARG A 73 -0.15 18.32 -9.53
CA ARG A 73 0.22 16.90 -9.34
C ARG A 73 -0.48 16.29 -8.15
N HIS A 74 -0.67 14.98 -8.19
CA HIS A 74 -1.08 14.21 -7.02
C HIS A 74 0.05 14.12 -6.01
N HIS A 75 -0.28 13.97 -4.74
CA HIS A 75 0.73 13.67 -3.75
C HIS A 75 1.29 12.25 -4.02
N PRO A 76 2.62 12.03 -4.04
CA PRO A 76 3.20 10.71 -4.36
C PRO A 76 2.74 9.56 -3.47
N LEU A 77 2.29 9.86 -2.24
CA LEU A 77 1.68 8.87 -1.33
C LEU A 77 0.38 8.24 -1.85
N MET A 78 -0.27 8.82 -2.88
CA MET A 78 -1.40 8.18 -3.56
C MET A 78 -0.99 6.84 -4.20
N ILE A 79 0.26 6.71 -4.65
CA ILE A 79 0.82 5.44 -5.16
C ILE A 79 0.90 4.41 -4.03
N ALA A 80 1.49 4.80 -2.90
CA ALA A 80 1.64 3.93 -1.74
C ALA A 80 0.28 3.50 -1.16
N GLU A 81 -0.68 4.42 -1.15
CA GLU A 81 -2.04 4.15 -0.69
C GLU A 81 -2.77 3.20 -1.63
N THR A 82 -2.67 3.41 -2.95
CA THR A 82 -3.24 2.49 -3.95
C THR A 82 -2.65 1.08 -3.80
N LEU A 83 -1.32 0.98 -3.61
CA LEU A 83 -0.64 -0.29 -3.35
C LEU A 83 -1.15 -0.93 -2.04
N ARG A 84 -1.35 -0.13 -0.98
CA ARG A 84 -1.88 -0.61 0.30
C ARG A 84 -3.30 -1.17 0.15
N GLU A 85 -4.18 -0.48 -0.56
CA GLU A 85 -5.55 -0.96 -0.80
C GLU A 85 -5.56 -2.25 -1.62
N LEU A 86 -4.76 -2.34 -2.69
CA LEU A 86 -4.59 -3.57 -3.47
C LEU A 86 -4.03 -4.72 -2.62
N GLY A 87 -3.05 -4.41 -1.76
CA GLY A 87 -2.44 -5.34 -0.80
C GLY A 87 -3.37 -5.81 0.32
N ILE A 88 -4.57 -5.26 0.43
CA ILE A 88 -5.65 -5.75 1.31
C ILE A 88 -6.70 -6.47 0.47
N TYR A 89 -7.15 -5.84 -0.62
CA TYR A 89 -8.21 -6.36 -1.47
C TYR A 89 -7.85 -7.71 -2.08
N ILE A 90 -6.68 -7.80 -2.71
CA ILE A 90 -6.26 -9.00 -3.46
C ILE A 90 -6.12 -10.22 -2.54
N PRO A 91 -5.38 -10.15 -1.41
CA PRO A 91 -5.24 -11.30 -0.52
C PRO A 91 -6.57 -11.81 0.04
N THR A 92 -7.43 -10.89 0.50
CA THR A 92 -8.72 -11.26 1.09
C THR A 92 -9.66 -11.86 0.05
N ARG A 93 -9.65 -11.35 -1.19
CA ARG A 93 -10.58 -11.80 -2.23
C ARG A 93 -10.12 -13.06 -2.96
N TYR A 94 -8.82 -13.21 -3.20
CA TYR A 94 -8.29 -14.23 -4.12
C TYR A 94 -7.33 -15.25 -3.47
N TYR A 95 -6.89 -15.03 -2.24
CA TYR A 95 -5.90 -15.89 -1.56
C TYR A 95 -6.36 -16.42 -0.20
N ALA A 96 -7.69 -16.47 0.02
CA ALA A 96 -8.32 -17.00 1.22
C ALA A 96 -7.79 -16.39 2.54
N VAL A 97 -7.23 -15.17 2.51
CA VAL A 97 -6.82 -14.48 3.73
C VAL A 97 -8.09 -14.07 4.50
N PRO A 98 -8.25 -14.49 5.76
CA PRO A 98 -9.45 -14.18 6.53
C PRO A 98 -9.65 -12.67 6.68
N ALA A 99 -10.90 -12.19 6.58
CA ALA A 99 -11.23 -10.77 6.75
C ALA A 99 -10.84 -10.20 8.14
N GLY A 100 -10.66 -11.07 9.14
CA GLY A 100 -10.18 -10.71 10.48
C GLY A 100 -8.66 -10.73 10.65
N ALA A 101 -7.90 -11.06 9.61
CA ALA A 101 -6.44 -11.12 9.68
C ALA A 101 -5.85 -9.72 9.88
N HIS A 102 -4.73 -9.67 10.60
CA HIS A 102 -3.92 -8.49 10.78
C HIS A 102 -2.91 -8.38 9.62
N PHE A 103 -3.03 -7.30 8.86
CA PHE A 103 -2.15 -6.99 7.74
C PHE A 103 -0.94 -6.23 8.25
N LEU A 104 0.24 -6.82 8.10
CA LEU A 104 1.52 -6.23 8.47
C LEU A 104 2.32 -5.95 7.21
N ILE A 105 2.45 -4.67 6.90
CA ILE A 105 3.38 -4.21 5.86
C ILE A 105 4.80 -4.50 6.35
N ARG A 106 5.64 -5.06 5.49
CA ARG A 106 7.07 -5.32 5.76
C ARG A 106 7.96 -4.32 5.07
N ASP A 107 7.57 -3.92 3.87
CA ASP A 107 8.19 -2.90 3.07
C ASP A 107 7.19 -2.37 2.03
N ILE A 108 7.38 -1.10 1.66
CA ILE A 108 6.74 -0.45 0.52
C ILE A 108 7.82 0.39 -0.15
N SER A 109 7.83 0.36 -1.47
CA SER A 109 8.68 1.20 -2.31
C SER A 109 7.90 1.62 -3.55
N TYR A 110 8.22 2.80 -4.08
CA TYR A 110 7.73 3.21 -5.39
C TYR A 110 8.78 4.03 -6.13
N ARG A 111 8.61 4.11 -7.45
CA ARG A 111 9.29 5.03 -8.35
C ARG A 111 8.22 5.68 -9.21
N LEU A 112 8.31 6.98 -9.43
CA LEU A 112 7.46 7.71 -10.37
C LEU A 112 8.35 8.40 -11.41
N ASP A 113 7.79 8.60 -12.59
CA ASP A 113 8.40 9.36 -13.67
C ASP A 113 7.72 10.74 -13.76
N PRO A 114 8.44 11.83 -13.43
CA PRO A 114 7.85 13.16 -13.34
C PRO A 114 7.39 13.72 -14.70
N GLU A 115 7.84 13.18 -15.83
CA GLU A 115 7.48 13.60 -17.19
C GLU A 115 6.15 12.97 -17.66
N THR A 116 5.74 11.89 -17.02
CA THR A 116 4.56 11.11 -17.39
C THR A 116 3.51 11.07 -16.29
N GLU A 117 3.83 11.60 -15.10
CA GLU A 117 2.92 11.75 -13.98
C GLU A 117 1.64 12.53 -14.35
N PRO A 118 0.45 12.00 -14.02
CA PRO A 118 -0.81 12.67 -14.34
C PRO A 118 -0.97 13.94 -13.52
N ARG A 119 -1.43 14.99 -14.19
CA ARG A 119 -1.93 16.20 -13.54
C ARG A 119 -3.44 16.10 -13.37
N ALA A 120 -3.97 16.64 -12.27
CA ALA A 120 -5.39 16.76 -12.01
C ALA A 120 -5.83 18.23 -12.07
N PRO A 121 -5.90 18.85 -13.28
CA PRO A 121 -6.38 20.23 -13.42
C PRO A 121 -7.88 20.35 -13.06
N TYR A 122 -8.65 19.29 -13.22
CA TYR A 122 -10.07 19.18 -12.88
C TYR A 122 -10.44 17.71 -12.58
N GLY A 123 -11.41 17.49 -11.68
CA GLY A 123 -11.93 16.15 -11.38
C GLY A 123 -10.91 15.16 -10.79
N ALA A 124 -11.34 13.92 -10.65
CA ALA A 124 -10.46 12.81 -10.28
C ALA A 124 -9.63 12.33 -11.48
N SER A 125 -8.47 11.74 -11.21
CA SER A 125 -7.68 11.05 -12.23
C SER A 125 -8.03 9.56 -12.24
N ASP A 126 -8.34 9.04 -13.43
CA ASP A 126 -8.56 7.62 -13.65
C ASP A 126 -7.21 6.90 -13.83
N ILE A 127 -6.88 6.05 -12.87
CA ILE A 127 -5.63 5.30 -12.81
C ILE A 127 -5.91 3.83 -13.11
N THR A 128 -5.15 3.27 -14.03
CA THR A 128 -5.12 1.82 -14.29
C THR A 128 -3.90 1.22 -13.60
N CYS A 129 -4.12 0.13 -12.89
CA CYS A 129 -3.11 -0.60 -12.15
C CYS A 129 -3.01 -2.02 -12.73
N ARG A 130 -1.81 -2.46 -13.10
CA ARG A 130 -1.53 -3.88 -13.36
C ARG A 130 -0.68 -4.42 -12.25
N ALA A 131 -1.09 -5.53 -11.66
CA ALA A 131 -0.47 -6.08 -10.48
C ALA A 131 -0.08 -7.54 -10.66
N ALA A 132 1.03 -7.94 -10.05
CA ALA A 132 1.47 -9.33 -9.94
C ALA A 132 1.72 -9.68 -8.48
N VAL A 133 1.29 -10.88 -8.09
CA VAL A 133 1.57 -11.47 -6.77
C VAL A 133 2.65 -12.53 -6.91
N THR A 134 3.72 -12.39 -6.11
CA THR A 134 4.81 -13.37 -6.03
C THR A 134 5.12 -13.70 -4.56
N ASP A 135 6.08 -14.60 -4.34
CA ASP A 135 6.60 -14.95 -3.00
C ASP A 135 5.48 -15.30 -1.99
N ILE A 136 4.49 -16.06 -2.47
CA ILE A 136 3.35 -16.50 -1.67
C ILE A 136 3.85 -17.47 -0.60
N ARG A 137 3.54 -17.14 0.65
CA ARG A 137 3.87 -17.95 1.82
C ARG A 137 2.58 -18.40 2.47
N THR A 138 2.52 -19.66 2.90
CA THR A 138 1.37 -20.23 3.59
C THR A 138 1.61 -20.25 5.10
N SER A 139 0.56 -20.22 5.92
CA SER A 139 0.68 -20.43 7.35
C SER A 139 1.19 -21.84 7.66
N PRO A 140 1.83 -22.09 8.82
CA PRO A 140 2.29 -23.43 9.20
C PRO A 140 1.18 -24.50 9.18
N CYS A 141 -0.07 -24.10 9.44
CA CYS A 141 -1.22 -24.99 9.40
C CYS A 141 -1.81 -25.19 8.00
N GLY A 142 -1.26 -24.54 6.96
CA GLY A 142 -1.71 -24.67 5.57
C GLY A 142 -3.04 -23.98 5.24
N ARG A 143 -3.72 -23.37 6.23
CA ARG A 143 -5.13 -22.94 6.09
C ARG A 143 -5.33 -21.64 5.33
N PHE A 144 -4.32 -20.75 5.28
CA PHE A 144 -4.40 -19.49 4.55
C PHE A 144 -3.01 -18.96 4.19
N VAL A 145 -2.94 -18.06 3.21
CA VAL A 145 -1.70 -17.35 2.85
C VAL A 145 -1.26 -16.45 4.02
N SER A 146 -0.04 -16.63 4.51
CA SER A 146 0.57 -15.87 5.63
C SER A 146 1.45 -14.70 5.19
N GLY A 147 1.70 -14.56 3.89
CA GLY A 147 2.35 -13.39 3.31
C GLY A 147 2.56 -13.50 1.82
N MET A 148 2.84 -12.38 1.17
CA MET A 148 3.14 -12.30 -0.27
C MET A 148 3.89 -11.02 -0.59
N ARG A 149 4.44 -10.95 -1.81
CA ARG A 149 4.90 -9.74 -2.47
C ARG A 149 3.88 -9.31 -3.51
N LEU A 150 3.61 -8.01 -3.56
CA LEU A 150 2.75 -7.38 -4.57
C LEU A 150 3.59 -6.34 -5.31
N ASP A 151 3.66 -6.46 -6.63
CA ASP A 151 4.26 -5.47 -7.52
C ASP A 151 3.17 -4.90 -8.44
N VAL A 152 3.19 -3.57 -8.64
CA VAL A 152 2.16 -2.83 -9.37
C VAL A 152 2.81 -1.82 -10.31
N VAL A 153 2.30 -1.73 -11.53
CA VAL A 153 2.55 -0.62 -12.45
C VAL A 153 1.29 0.21 -12.63
N LEU A 154 1.44 1.53 -12.65
CA LEU A 154 0.34 2.49 -12.68
C LEU A 154 0.41 3.36 -13.93
N SER A 155 -0.70 3.45 -14.65
CA SER A 155 -0.85 4.29 -15.83
C SER A 155 -2.08 5.20 -15.73
N ALA A 156 -2.02 6.33 -16.43
CA ALA A 156 -3.14 7.27 -16.59
C ALA A 156 -3.26 7.62 -18.07
N GLY A 157 -4.47 7.53 -18.62
CA GLY A 157 -4.68 7.72 -20.07
C GLY A 157 -3.79 6.81 -20.94
N GLY A 158 -3.49 5.60 -20.47
CA GLY A 158 -2.60 4.64 -21.14
C GLY A 158 -1.09 4.91 -20.97
N LYS A 159 -0.68 6.04 -20.37
CA LYS A 159 0.73 6.38 -20.16
C LYS A 159 1.20 5.85 -18.80
N LEU A 160 2.19 4.96 -18.79
CA LEU A 160 2.84 4.46 -17.58
C LEU A 160 3.59 5.59 -16.88
N PHE A 161 3.37 5.77 -15.58
CA PHE A 161 4.02 6.84 -14.81
C PHE A 161 4.61 6.39 -13.47
N ALA A 162 4.20 5.23 -12.94
CA ALA A 162 4.74 4.75 -11.67
C ALA A 162 4.84 3.23 -11.56
N TRP A 163 5.77 2.82 -10.70
CA TRP A 163 6.02 1.44 -10.28
C TRP A 163 5.99 1.42 -8.77
N ALA A 164 5.31 0.46 -8.18
CA ALA A 164 5.21 0.29 -6.74
C ALA A 164 5.35 -1.18 -6.39
N GLY A 165 5.90 -1.45 -5.22
CA GLY A 165 6.00 -2.81 -4.73
C GLY A 165 6.12 -2.86 -3.23
N GLY A 166 5.66 -3.95 -2.64
CA GLY A 166 5.73 -4.16 -1.21
C GLY A 166 5.49 -5.60 -0.80
N THR A 167 6.02 -5.95 0.37
CA THR A 167 5.79 -7.26 0.98
C THR A 167 4.87 -7.11 2.18
N ALA A 168 3.91 -8.02 2.32
CA ALA A 168 3.03 -8.09 3.47
C ALA A 168 3.07 -9.46 4.16
N ARG A 169 2.74 -9.46 5.45
CA ARG A 169 2.39 -10.65 6.23
C ARG A 169 0.96 -10.54 6.73
N PHE A 170 0.30 -11.68 6.85
CA PHE A 170 -1.07 -11.80 7.34
C PHE A 170 -1.06 -12.69 8.57
N LEU A 171 -1.46 -12.14 9.70
CA LEU A 171 -1.44 -12.84 10.99
C LEU A 171 -2.87 -13.03 11.50
N ASP A 172 -3.12 -14.14 12.19
CA ASP A 172 -4.31 -14.24 13.04
C ASP A 172 -4.15 -13.36 14.31
N GLY A 173 -5.24 -13.26 15.08
CA GLY A 173 -5.27 -12.40 16.27
C GLY A 173 -4.26 -12.78 17.35
N THR A 174 -4.05 -14.09 17.56
CA THR A 174 -3.10 -14.61 18.57
C THR A 174 -1.66 -14.30 18.18
N THR A 175 -1.27 -14.69 16.97
CA THR A 175 0.08 -14.45 16.44
C THR A 175 0.38 -12.96 16.39
N TYR A 176 -0.62 -12.13 16.04
CA TYR A 176 -0.49 -10.68 16.07
C TYR A 176 -0.24 -10.13 17.48
N ALA A 177 -1.00 -10.58 18.47
CA ALA A 177 -0.86 -10.14 19.86
C ALA A 177 0.53 -10.49 20.42
N GLU A 178 1.01 -11.71 20.18
CA GLU A 178 2.36 -12.16 20.56
C GLU A 178 3.44 -11.30 19.91
N THR A 179 3.33 -11.11 18.60
CA THR A 179 4.26 -10.28 17.82
C THR A 179 4.30 -8.84 18.35
N ARG A 180 3.14 -8.29 18.73
CA ARG A 180 3.03 -6.93 19.27
C ARG A 180 3.60 -6.82 20.69
N ALA A 181 3.37 -7.81 21.55
CA ALA A 181 3.91 -7.83 22.91
C ALA A 181 5.44 -7.87 22.92
N ALA A 182 6.04 -8.70 22.05
CA ALA A 182 7.49 -8.78 21.89
C ALA A 182 8.11 -7.42 21.48
N ALA A 183 7.41 -6.65 20.64
CA ALA A 183 7.86 -5.31 20.23
C ALA A 183 7.77 -4.27 21.37
N HIS A 184 6.77 -4.37 22.26
CA HIS A 184 6.60 -3.46 23.39
C HIS A 184 7.63 -3.67 24.51
N GLY A 185 8.19 -4.87 24.68
CA GLY A 185 9.21 -5.16 25.69
C GLY A 185 10.60 -4.53 25.42
N HIS A 186 10.83 -3.97 24.24
CA HIS A 186 12.15 -3.52 23.77
C HIS A 186 12.30 -1.98 23.68
N THR A 187 11.38 -1.19 24.26
CA THR A 187 11.44 0.28 24.20
C THR A 187 12.44 0.89 25.19
N ALA A 188 13.73 0.59 25.04
CA ALA A 188 14.77 1.42 25.62
C ALA A 188 14.92 2.70 24.77
N ARG A 189 14.49 3.86 25.31
CA ARG A 189 14.71 5.18 24.68
C ARG A 189 16.21 5.51 24.69
N ARG A 190 16.95 4.96 23.73
CA ARG A 190 18.35 5.32 23.51
C ARG A 190 18.39 6.76 22.97
N ARG A 191 19.03 7.69 23.68
CA ARG A 191 19.25 9.06 23.18
C ARG A 191 20.01 8.98 21.86
N LEU A 192 19.35 9.36 20.77
CA LEU A 192 19.86 9.28 19.41
C LEU A 192 20.76 10.48 19.12
N ARG A 193 21.97 10.25 18.57
CA ARG A 193 22.75 11.32 17.92
C ARG A 193 22.12 11.64 16.57
N ALA A 194 22.07 12.93 16.21
CA ALA A 194 21.41 13.42 15.00
C ALA A 194 21.95 12.71 13.74
N ALA A 195 21.07 11.99 13.03
CA ALA A 195 21.35 11.54 11.67
C ALA A 195 21.12 12.71 10.71
N VAL A 196 21.92 12.80 9.63
CA VAL A 196 21.67 13.75 8.55
C VAL A 196 20.29 13.42 7.95
N ARG A 197 19.40 14.42 7.92
CA ARG A 197 18.06 14.27 7.36
C ARG A 197 18.15 14.41 5.83
N PRO A 198 17.69 13.41 5.03
CA PRO A 198 17.61 13.57 3.59
C PRO A 198 16.61 14.68 3.24
N SER A 199 16.83 15.36 2.11
CA SER A 199 15.92 16.39 1.66
C SER A 199 14.61 15.77 1.14
N PRO A 200 13.46 16.47 1.22
CA PRO A 200 12.19 16.00 0.68
C PRO A 200 12.26 15.63 -0.81
N ALA A 201 13.00 16.42 -1.59
CA ALA A 201 13.20 16.19 -3.03
C ALA A 201 13.88 14.85 -3.32
N GLN A 202 14.88 14.46 -2.52
CA GLN A 202 15.52 13.15 -2.66
C GLN A 202 14.53 12.00 -2.47
N LEU A 203 13.52 12.21 -1.62
CA LEU A 203 12.50 11.24 -1.21
C LEU A 203 11.22 11.27 -2.05
N ALA A 204 11.14 12.14 -3.06
CA ALA A 204 9.91 12.40 -3.82
C ALA A 204 8.71 12.66 -2.89
N VAL A 205 8.91 13.51 -1.87
CA VAL A 205 7.85 14.01 -0.98
C VAL A 205 7.90 15.54 -0.93
N PRO A 206 6.75 16.22 -0.74
CA PRO A 206 6.70 17.68 -0.91
C PRO A 206 7.31 18.47 0.25
N ALA A 207 7.31 17.93 1.48
CA ALA A 207 7.80 18.66 2.63
C ALA A 207 8.59 17.81 3.62
N ALA A 208 9.41 18.48 4.44
CA ALA A 208 10.21 17.82 5.46
C ALA A 208 9.34 17.08 6.49
N ARG A 209 8.13 17.57 6.78
CA ARG A 209 7.19 16.88 7.69
C ARG A 209 6.80 15.48 7.21
N ASP A 210 6.93 15.21 5.92
CA ASP A 210 6.62 13.92 5.31
C ASP A 210 7.81 12.94 5.35
N VAL A 211 8.94 13.38 5.96
CA VAL A 211 10.17 12.60 6.09
C VAL A 211 10.35 12.10 7.52
N LEU A 212 10.28 10.77 7.70
CA LEU A 212 10.68 10.09 8.94
C LEU A 212 12.05 9.41 8.77
N VAL A 213 13.02 9.79 9.60
CA VAL A 213 14.35 9.15 9.64
C VAL A 213 14.46 8.28 10.89
N VAL A 214 14.84 7.03 10.67
CA VAL A 214 15.14 6.05 11.72
C VAL A 214 16.55 5.53 11.47
N ARG A 215 17.45 5.56 12.46
CA ARG A 215 18.78 4.96 12.30
C ARG A 215 18.71 3.54 12.84
N ASP A 216 19.08 2.57 12.01
CA ASP A 216 19.26 1.19 12.44
C ASP A 216 20.36 1.17 13.50
N GLY A 217 19.96 1.06 14.76
CA GLY A 217 20.82 0.45 15.76
C GLY A 217 20.90 -1.04 15.46
N GLU A 218 22.04 -1.66 15.72
CA GLU A 218 22.13 -3.11 15.72
C GLU A 218 20.95 -3.74 16.48
N TRP A 219 20.15 -4.46 15.69
CA TRP A 219 19.06 -5.41 15.95
C TRP A 219 17.59 -4.95 16.16
N SER A 220 16.75 -5.60 15.31
CA SER A 220 15.29 -5.77 15.27
C SER A 220 14.34 -4.56 15.39
N THR A 221 13.75 -4.22 14.23
CA THR A 221 12.42 -3.63 13.96
C THR A 221 11.68 -2.89 15.09
N SER A 222 11.57 -1.57 14.98
CA SER A 222 10.41 -0.78 15.47
C SER A 222 10.44 0.68 14.97
N THR A 223 9.33 1.20 14.41
CA THR A 223 8.95 2.65 14.37
C THR A 223 7.47 2.81 13.89
N PRO A 224 6.80 3.97 14.09
CA PRO A 224 5.39 4.10 14.49
C PRO A 224 4.43 4.32 13.27
N PRO A 225 3.11 4.62 13.44
CA PRO A 225 2.02 4.19 12.55
C PRO A 225 1.82 4.97 11.24
N THR A 226 2.79 5.77 10.81
CA THR A 226 2.72 6.52 9.55
C THR A 226 3.56 5.80 8.49
N PRO A 227 3.08 5.62 7.25
CA PRO A 227 3.89 4.99 6.20
C PRO A 227 5.15 5.83 5.95
N ALA A 228 6.28 5.37 6.47
CA ALA A 228 7.58 5.97 6.24
C ALA A 228 8.17 5.38 4.96
N ILE A 229 8.27 6.22 3.94
CA ILE A 229 8.81 5.84 2.63
C ILE A 229 10.20 6.45 2.50
N ARG A 230 11.17 5.62 2.13
CA ARG A 230 12.53 6.05 1.78
C ARG A 230 12.78 5.77 0.32
N SER A 231 13.46 6.67 -0.37
CA SER A 231 14.20 6.40 -1.59
C SER A 231 15.68 6.66 -1.32
N SER A 232 16.55 5.91 -2.01
CA SER A 232 18.00 6.07 -1.97
C SER A 232 18.48 6.58 -3.33
N SER A 233 19.16 7.73 -3.35
CA SER A 233 19.95 8.16 -4.49
C SER A 233 21.33 7.48 -4.43
N THR A 234 21.53 6.51 -5.34
CA THR A 234 22.80 5.98 -5.86
C THR A 234 23.71 5.18 -4.90
N THR A 235 23.92 3.91 -5.28
CA THR A 235 24.85 2.90 -4.74
C THR A 235 24.59 2.43 -3.30
N GLY A 236 23.71 1.43 -3.15
CA GLY A 236 23.49 0.71 -1.90
C GLY A 236 22.07 0.86 -1.34
N ALA A 237 21.11 0.16 -1.94
CA ALA A 237 19.71 0.18 -1.52
C ALA A 237 19.51 -0.32 -0.08
N THR A 238 18.90 0.51 0.78
CA THR A 238 18.51 0.17 2.15
C THR A 238 16.99 0.09 2.29
N MET A 239 16.56 -1.04 2.82
CA MET A 239 15.20 -1.51 3.10
C MET A 239 14.42 -0.55 4.03
N CYS A 240 13.17 -0.21 3.70
CA CYS A 240 12.29 0.53 4.62
C CYS A 240 11.26 -0.43 5.23
N ARG A 241 11.25 -0.57 6.56
CA ARG A 241 10.33 -1.44 7.31
C ARG A 241 9.25 -0.60 8.01
N ALA A 242 8.03 -0.58 7.49
CA ALA A 242 6.91 0.15 8.09
C ALA A 242 5.91 -0.80 8.73
N TRP A 243 5.73 -0.74 10.06
CA TRP A 243 4.68 -1.50 10.76
C TRP A 243 3.38 -0.70 10.75
N CYS A 244 2.60 -0.79 9.67
CA CYS A 244 1.17 -0.51 9.75
C CYS A 244 0.46 -1.82 10.10
N CYS A 245 -0.26 -1.83 11.22
CA CYS A 245 -1.24 -2.87 11.50
C CYS A 245 -2.64 -2.26 11.42
N TRP A 246 -3.48 -2.81 10.56
CA TRP A 246 -4.90 -2.49 10.49
C TRP A 246 -5.75 -3.70 10.84
N ARG A 247 -6.80 -3.47 11.63
CA ARG A 247 -7.82 -4.45 11.99
C ARG A 247 -9.15 -3.97 11.41
N ALA A 248 -9.90 -4.84 10.74
CA ALA A 248 -11.27 -4.53 10.34
C ALA A 248 -12.12 -4.18 11.59
N PRO A 249 -12.98 -3.15 11.55
CA PRO A 249 -13.85 -2.83 12.68
C PRO A 249 -14.75 -4.04 13.00
N GLY A 250 -14.68 -4.52 14.22
CA GLY A 250 -15.52 -5.62 14.72
C GLY A 250 -17.01 -5.26 14.66
N ARG A 251 -17.86 -6.29 14.54
CA ARG A 251 -19.33 -6.18 14.44
C ARG A 251 -19.88 -5.13 15.43
N ARG A 252 -20.71 -4.22 14.90
CA ARG A 252 -21.39 -3.15 15.63
C ARG A 252 -22.12 -3.69 16.86
N ARG A 253 -22.00 -2.99 17.99
CA ARG A 253 -22.92 -3.13 19.13
C ARG A 253 -24.35 -2.88 18.60
N ARG A 254 -25.28 -3.80 18.89
CA ARG A 254 -26.72 -3.56 18.68
C ARG A 254 -27.11 -2.37 19.55
N TRP A 255 -27.70 -1.35 18.94
CA TRP A 255 -28.43 -0.33 19.67
C TRP A 255 -29.76 -0.95 20.14
N PRO A 256 -30.21 -0.68 21.38
CA PRO A 256 -31.53 -1.10 21.82
C PRO A 256 -32.62 -0.38 21.00
N PRO A 257 -33.80 -0.98 20.84
CA PRO A 257 -34.89 -0.36 20.08
C PRO A 257 -35.34 0.92 20.77
N VAL A 258 -35.47 1.99 20.00
CA VAL A 258 -36.11 3.23 20.44
C VAL A 258 -37.60 2.92 20.55
N GLY A 259 -38.13 3.01 21.77
CA GLY A 259 -39.55 2.84 22.07
C GLY A 259 -40.41 3.89 21.36
N ARG A 260 -41.63 3.48 21.01
CA ARG A 260 -42.65 4.27 20.32
C ARG A 260 -43.14 5.46 21.14
#